data_AF-A0A7K3LAE0-F1
#
_entry.id   AF-A0A7K3LAE0-F1
#
_cell.length_a   1.000
_cell.length_b   1.000
_cell.length_c   1.000
_cell.angle_alpha   90.00
_cell.angle_beta   90.00
_cell.angle_gamma   90.00
#
_symmetry.space_group_name_H-M   'P 1'
#
loop_
_entity.id
_entity.type
_entity.pdbx_description
1 polymer ?
#
loop_
_entity_poly.entity_id
_entity_poly.type
_entity_poly.pdbx_seq_one_letter_code
_entity_poly.pdbx_strand_id
1 'polypeptide(L)'
;MRLNDDAAAPEAIDAAIDRYRRLVVVGDDAELARVLTRLLRADRLDVEVGYAPPGRTPATRAYRLPAGWRAARRARAGTAVAVPLIRDDAGTVLAGAGRWVPVDGSVVLRGEGIVDDAALFDGDVAGVLIEPLGTAPGLRAGIESRRGRVRRWVSGRAAQLGTTGALVVRDGVYGTRTVKRSTFYRHIEDWLLVR
;
A
#
# COMPACT_ATOMS: atom_id res chain seq x y z
N MET A 1 -8.88 34.10 2.43
CA MET A 1 -7.66 34.20 1.62
C MET A 1 -7.11 32.80 1.45
N ARG A 2 -7.44 32.13 0.35
CA ARG A 2 -7.03 30.75 0.04
C ARG A 2 -5.67 30.82 -0.65
N LEU A 3 -4.63 30.38 0.04
CA LEU A 3 -3.29 30.22 -0.49
C LEU A 3 -2.84 28.79 -0.16
N ASN A 4 -2.71 27.95 -1.19
CA ASN A 4 -1.74 26.85 -1.29
C ASN A 4 -1.46 25.94 -0.06
N ASP A 5 -2.48 25.26 0.50
CA ASP A 5 -2.22 24.20 1.51
C ASP A 5 -1.59 22.92 0.91
N ASP A 6 -1.76 22.66 -0.40
CA ASP A 6 -1.26 21.41 -1.02
C ASP A 6 0.25 21.45 -1.37
N ALA A 7 0.84 22.62 -1.56
CA ALA A 7 2.27 22.75 -1.90
C ALA A 7 3.17 22.74 -0.66
N ALA A 8 2.63 23.14 0.51
CA ALA A 8 3.36 23.14 1.79
C ALA A 8 3.48 21.74 2.42
N ALA A 9 2.53 20.83 2.12
CA ALA A 9 2.53 19.49 2.67
C ALA A 9 3.75 18.62 2.27
N PRO A 10 4.22 18.62 1.01
CA PRO A 10 5.48 18.01 0.57
C PRO A 10 6.71 18.39 1.42
N GLU A 11 7.02 19.68 1.52
CA GLU A 11 8.22 20.19 2.18
C GLU A 11 8.15 20.01 3.70
N ALA A 12 6.95 20.13 4.28
CA ALA A 12 6.73 19.85 5.69
C ALA A 12 7.00 18.38 6.06
N ILE A 13 6.64 17.43 5.18
CA ILE A 13 6.95 16.01 5.39
C ILE A 13 8.46 15.78 5.36
N ASP A 14 9.18 16.33 4.38
CA ASP A 14 10.64 16.15 4.29
C ASP A 14 11.36 16.73 5.51
N ALA A 15 11.00 17.95 5.91
CA ALA A 15 11.56 18.57 7.11
C ALA A 15 11.26 17.76 8.39
N ALA A 16 10.10 17.09 8.45
CA ALA A 16 9.76 16.22 9.57
C ALA A 16 10.58 14.92 9.58
N ILE A 17 10.78 14.30 8.41
CA ILE A 17 11.60 13.09 8.23
C ILE A 17 13.04 13.33 8.66
N ASP A 18 13.61 14.48 8.30
CA ASP A 18 15.00 14.82 8.65
C ASP A 18 15.17 15.09 10.14
N ARG A 19 14.15 15.67 10.78
CA ARG A 19 14.23 16.16 12.16
C ARG A 19 13.86 15.12 13.21
N TYR A 20 12.90 14.24 12.94
CA TYR A 20 12.29 13.39 13.95
C TYR A 20 12.60 11.91 13.73
N ARG A 21 12.88 11.20 14.82
CA ARG A 21 13.04 9.73 14.82
C ARG A 21 11.72 8.97 14.88
N ARG A 22 10.62 9.69 15.13
CA ARG A 22 9.27 9.14 15.15
C ARG A 22 8.29 10.10 14.51
N LEU A 23 7.46 9.58 13.62
CA LEU A 23 6.36 10.29 12.98
C LEU A 23 5.03 9.60 13.29
N VAL A 24 3.99 10.39 13.51
CA VAL A 24 2.62 9.88 13.63
C VAL A 24 1.82 10.38 12.45
N VAL A 25 1.36 9.47 11.61
CA VAL A 25 0.50 9.77 10.48
C VAL A 25 -0.95 9.74 10.94
N VAL A 26 -1.60 10.89 10.86
CA VAL A 26 -3.05 11.05 11.09
C VAL A 26 -3.71 11.22 9.74
N GLY A 27 -4.52 10.24 9.33
CA GLY A 27 -5.09 10.21 7.98
C GLY A 27 -5.55 8.80 7.60
N ASP A 28 -5.77 8.59 6.31
CA ASP A 28 -6.08 7.31 5.71
C ASP A 28 -4.83 6.57 5.18
N ASP A 29 -5.08 5.49 4.43
CA ASP A 29 -3.99 4.65 3.91
C ASP A 29 -3.16 5.37 2.84
N ALA A 30 -3.72 6.33 2.11
CA ALA A 30 -3.00 7.12 1.11
C ALA A 30 -2.04 8.12 1.75
N GLU A 31 -2.41 8.73 2.89
CA GLU A 31 -1.47 9.56 3.66
C GLU A 31 -0.33 8.70 4.23
N LEU A 32 -0.63 7.52 4.77
CA LEU A 32 0.41 6.60 5.25
C LEU A 32 1.35 6.18 4.12
N ALA A 33 0.80 5.79 2.98
CA ALA A 33 1.58 5.42 1.79
C ALA A 33 2.45 6.58 1.30
N ARG A 34 1.95 7.82 1.35
CA ARG A 34 2.70 9.02 0.97
C ARG A 34 3.91 9.23 1.88
N VAL A 35 3.74 9.17 3.20
CA VAL A 35 4.84 9.33 4.16
C VAL A 35 5.86 8.20 4.01
N LEU A 36 5.42 6.95 3.91
CA LEU A 36 6.33 5.81 3.70
C LEU A 36 7.08 5.90 2.36
N THR A 37 6.42 6.39 1.30
CA THR A 37 7.08 6.63 0.01
C THR A 37 8.17 7.69 0.12
N ARG A 38 7.96 8.74 0.93
CA ARG A 38 8.99 9.76 1.19
C ARG A 38 10.15 9.21 2.00
N LEU A 39 9.86 8.47 3.07
CA LEU A 39 10.89 7.80 3.89
C LEU A 39 11.75 6.85 3.05
N LEU A 40 11.11 6.03 2.20
CA LEU A 40 11.79 5.15 1.27
C LEU A 40 12.73 5.91 0.32
N ARG A 41 12.28 7.04 -0.23
CA ARG A 41 13.08 7.85 -1.18
C ARG A 41 14.22 8.61 -0.50
N ALA A 42 14.07 8.92 0.79
CA ALA A 42 15.08 9.59 1.59
C ALA A 42 16.08 8.62 2.24
N ASP A 43 15.91 7.31 2.06
CA ASP A 43 16.70 6.27 2.74
C ASP A 43 16.56 6.36 4.28
N ARG A 44 15.33 6.62 4.74
CA ARG A 44 15.01 6.88 6.16
C ARG A 44 13.99 5.92 6.75
N LEU A 45 14.02 4.65 6.34
CA LEU A 45 13.14 3.62 6.92
C LEU A 45 13.48 3.29 8.39
N ASP A 46 14.57 3.86 8.92
CA ASP A 46 14.94 3.90 10.34
C ASP A 46 14.00 4.77 11.20
N VAL A 47 13.18 5.62 10.59
CA VAL A 47 12.20 6.44 11.31
C VAL A 47 11.01 5.59 11.73
N GLU A 48 10.67 5.65 13.02
CA GLU A 48 9.50 4.98 13.57
C GLU A 48 8.20 5.65 13.10
N VAL A 49 7.26 4.88 12.57
CA VAL A 49 5.99 5.39 12.06
C VAL A 49 4.84 4.82 12.84
N GLY A 50 4.10 5.69 13.53
CA GLY A 50 2.81 5.38 14.10
C GLY A 50 1.68 5.78 13.17
N TYR A 51 0.63 4.95 13.07
CA TYR A 51 -0.54 5.23 12.24
C TYR A 51 -1.79 5.42 13.10
N ALA A 52 -2.47 6.55 12.92
CA ALA A 52 -3.62 6.97 13.71
C ALA A 52 -4.83 7.36 12.83
N PRO A 53 -5.44 6.39 12.12
CA PRO A 53 -6.60 6.67 11.29
C PRO A 53 -7.87 6.88 12.14
N PRO A 54 -8.83 7.71 11.66
CA PRO A 54 -10.09 7.93 12.37
C PRO A 54 -10.98 6.67 12.40
N GLY A 55 -10.83 5.77 11.43
CA GLY A 55 -11.61 4.54 11.28
C GLY A 55 -10.77 3.33 10.86
N ARG A 56 -11.39 2.15 10.77
CA ARG A 56 -10.71 0.93 10.29
C ARG A 56 -10.49 1.02 8.78
N THR A 57 -9.24 0.89 8.37
CA THR A 57 -8.81 0.87 6.96
C THR A 57 -8.19 -0.50 6.59
N PRO A 58 -7.99 -0.81 5.30
CA PRO A 58 -7.16 -1.94 4.88
C PRO A 58 -5.81 -2.03 5.61
N ALA A 59 -5.04 -0.94 5.73
CA ALA A 59 -3.76 -0.97 6.44
C ALA A 59 -3.92 -1.34 7.93
N THR A 60 -4.96 -0.86 8.62
CA THR A 60 -5.21 -1.29 10.01
C THR A 60 -5.45 -2.80 10.12
N ARG A 61 -6.04 -3.44 9.10
CA ARG A 61 -6.23 -4.89 9.07
C ARG A 61 -4.93 -5.62 8.77
N ALA A 62 -4.18 -5.16 7.77
CA ALA A 62 -2.89 -5.73 7.37
C ALA A 62 -1.91 -5.81 8.54
N TYR A 63 -1.87 -4.75 9.35
CA TYR A 63 -0.93 -4.63 10.48
C TYR A 63 -1.54 -4.86 11.86
N ARG A 64 -2.81 -5.29 11.93
CA ARG A 64 -3.55 -5.55 13.18
C ARG A 64 -3.57 -4.36 14.14
N LEU A 65 -3.70 -3.15 13.59
CA LEU A 65 -3.72 -1.90 14.34
C LEU A 65 -5.15 -1.53 14.78
N PRO A 66 -5.30 -0.78 15.88
CA PRO A 66 -6.56 -0.18 16.25
C PRO A 66 -6.84 1.05 15.37
N ALA A 67 -8.02 1.65 15.54
CA ALA A 67 -8.40 2.92 14.92
C ALA A 67 -8.85 3.94 15.99
N GLY A 68 -9.02 5.20 15.58
CA GLY A 68 -9.47 6.30 16.43
C GLY A 68 -8.50 6.60 17.59
N TRP A 69 -9.04 6.98 18.74
CA TRP A 69 -8.24 7.37 19.91
C TRP A 69 -7.25 6.28 20.37
N ARG A 70 -7.61 5.00 20.21
CA ARG A 70 -6.73 3.87 20.56
C ARG A 70 -5.52 3.81 19.63
N ALA A 71 -5.70 4.17 18.35
CA ALA A 71 -4.62 4.30 17.39
C ALA A 71 -3.71 5.47 17.71
N ALA A 72 -4.26 6.65 18.01
CA ALA A 72 -3.45 7.79 18.45
C ALA A 72 -2.59 7.48 19.68
N ARG A 73 -3.18 6.83 20.70
CA ARG A 73 -2.45 6.39 21.90
C ARG A 73 -1.32 5.41 21.57
N ARG A 74 -1.61 4.43 20.71
CA ARG A 74 -0.64 3.40 20.28
C ARG A 74 0.47 4.00 19.41
N ALA A 75 0.14 4.84 18.45
CA ALA A 75 1.11 5.53 17.59
C ALA A 75 2.09 6.40 18.40
N ARG A 76 1.62 7.02 19.50
CA ARG A 76 2.46 7.84 20.37
C ARG A 76 3.36 7.04 21.31
N ALA A 77 2.84 5.99 21.93
CA ALA A 77 3.51 5.32 23.06
C ALA A 77 3.88 3.84 22.81
N GLY A 78 3.52 3.30 21.65
CA GLY A 78 3.82 1.92 21.28
C GLY A 78 5.30 1.71 20.95
N THR A 79 5.65 0.44 20.75
CA THR A 79 7.02 0.04 20.40
C THR A 79 7.12 -0.15 18.89
N ALA A 80 8.22 0.30 18.29
CA ALA A 80 8.48 0.08 16.89
C ALA A 80 8.91 -1.36 16.62
N VAL A 81 8.39 -1.95 15.56
CA VAL A 81 8.81 -3.24 15.04
C VAL A 81 9.06 -3.16 13.54
N ALA A 82 10.05 -3.89 13.06
CA ALA A 82 10.26 -4.05 11.63
C ALA A 82 9.12 -4.88 11.01
N VAL A 83 8.52 -4.35 9.94
CA VAL A 83 7.48 -5.02 9.15
C VAL A 83 7.76 -4.86 7.65
N PRO A 84 7.36 -5.84 6.81
CA PRO A 84 7.55 -5.76 5.37
C PRO A 84 7.01 -4.46 4.77
N LEU A 85 7.86 -3.77 4.00
CA LEU A 85 7.45 -2.64 3.17
C LEU A 85 7.07 -3.17 1.78
N ILE A 86 5.83 -2.93 1.35
CA ILE A 86 5.41 -3.27 -0.01
C ILE A 86 5.45 -2.02 -0.87
N ARG A 87 6.05 -2.12 -2.05
CA ARG A 87 6.08 -1.06 -3.06
C ARG A 87 5.78 -1.62 -4.43
N ASP A 88 5.52 -0.73 -5.36
CA ASP A 88 5.43 -1.10 -6.76
C ASP A 88 6.69 -0.75 -7.57
N ASP A 89 6.64 -1.10 -8.85
CA ASP A 89 7.64 -0.78 -9.87
C ASP A 89 7.78 0.72 -10.15
N ALA A 90 6.74 1.53 -9.86
CA ALA A 90 6.82 2.99 -9.89
C ALA A 90 7.49 3.61 -8.65
N GLY A 91 7.87 2.79 -7.66
CA GLY A 91 8.49 3.25 -6.41
C GLY A 91 7.54 4.00 -5.49
N THR A 92 6.27 3.61 -5.51
CA THR A 92 5.24 4.04 -4.57
C THR A 92 4.97 2.93 -3.57
N VAL A 93 4.96 3.26 -2.28
CA VAL A 93 4.62 2.32 -1.22
C VAL A 93 3.13 2.01 -1.24
N LEU A 94 2.78 0.75 -0.99
CA LEU A 94 1.41 0.30 -0.76
C LEU A 94 1.21 0.06 0.74
N ALA A 95 0.35 0.87 1.36
CA ALA A 95 0.12 0.80 2.81
C ALA A 95 -0.96 -0.25 3.17
N GLY A 96 -2.05 -0.30 2.42
CA GLY A 96 -3.25 -1.04 2.78
C GLY A 96 -3.80 -1.94 1.68
N ALA A 97 -4.06 -1.42 0.48
CA ALA A 97 -4.65 -2.21 -0.60
C ALA A 97 -4.32 -1.68 -2.00
N GLY A 98 -3.74 -2.55 -2.82
CA GLY A 98 -3.49 -2.33 -4.24
C GLY A 98 -4.52 -3.06 -5.09
N ARG A 99 -4.89 -2.51 -6.24
CA ARG A 99 -5.74 -3.22 -7.21
C ARG A 99 -5.22 -3.09 -8.63
N TRP A 100 -5.42 -4.17 -9.38
CA TRP A 100 -5.44 -4.13 -10.83
C TRP A 100 -6.89 -4.22 -11.29
N VAL A 101 -7.37 -3.16 -11.92
CA VAL A 101 -8.76 -3.06 -12.38
C VAL A 101 -8.81 -2.95 -13.91
N PRO A 102 -9.89 -3.43 -14.54
CA PRO A 102 -10.14 -3.23 -15.97
C PRO A 102 -10.12 -1.75 -16.37
N VAL A 103 -9.82 -1.48 -17.64
CA VAL A 103 -9.82 -0.13 -18.24
C VAL A 103 -10.86 -0.01 -19.34
N ASP A 104 -11.04 1.21 -19.87
CA ASP A 104 -11.78 1.48 -21.11
C ASP A 104 -13.23 0.97 -21.14
N GLY A 105 -13.90 0.97 -19.97
CA GLY A 105 -15.27 0.48 -19.83
C GLY A 105 -15.39 -1.05 -19.86
N SER A 106 -14.27 -1.78 -19.93
CA SER A 106 -14.27 -3.24 -19.79
C SER A 106 -14.73 -3.66 -18.39
N VAL A 107 -15.40 -4.81 -18.33
CA VAL A 107 -15.78 -5.48 -17.08
C VAL A 107 -14.81 -6.59 -16.67
N VAL A 108 -13.78 -6.84 -17.49
CA VAL A 108 -12.73 -7.84 -17.25
C VAL A 108 -11.34 -7.29 -17.52
N LEU A 109 -10.40 -7.76 -16.71
CA LEU A 109 -8.96 -7.61 -16.86
C LEU A 109 -8.46 -8.88 -17.57
N ARG A 110 -7.90 -8.72 -18.76
CA ARG A 110 -7.33 -9.82 -19.56
C ARG A 110 -5.82 -9.86 -19.44
N GLY A 111 -5.27 -10.98 -19.01
CA GLY A 111 -3.83 -11.16 -18.92
C GLY A 111 -3.42 -12.32 -18.03
N GLU A 112 -2.24 -12.20 -17.44
CA GLU A 112 -1.65 -13.20 -16.57
C GLU A 112 -1.20 -12.53 -15.26
N GLY A 113 -1.51 -13.18 -14.14
CA GLY A 113 -1.07 -12.75 -12.82
C GLY A 113 -0.32 -13.86 -12.12
N ILE A 114 0.82 -13.53 -11.53
CA ILE A 114 1.69 -14.48 -10.81
C ILE A 114 2.03 -13.90 -9.45
N VAL A 115 2.04 -14.74 -8.42
CA VAL A 115 2.56 -14.40 -7.08
C VAL A 115 3.73 -15.31 -6.78
N ASP A 116 4.94 -14.76 -6.71
CA ASP A 116 6.20 -15.51 -6.71
C ASP A 116 6.24 -16.57 -7.85
N ASP A 117 6.10 -17.86 -7.54
CA ASP A 117 6.07 -18.98 -8.49
C ASP A 117 4.66 -19.52 -8.75
N ALA A 118 3.64 -19.02 -8.05
CA ALA A 118 2.28 -19.48 -8.15
C ALA A 118 1.47 -18.64 -9.16
N ALA A 119 0.91 -19.29 -10.17
CA ALA A 119 -0.06 -18.67 -11.08
C ALA A 119 -1.32 -18.26 -10.29
N LEU A 120 -1.63 -16.97 -10.29
CA LEU A 120 -2.86 -16.42 -9.73
C LEU A 120 -4.01 -16.55 -10.73
N PHE A 121 -3.76 -16.18 -11.98
CA PHE A 121 -4.68 -16.36 -13.10
C PHE A 121 -3.95 -16.29 -14.45
N ASP A 122 -4.58 -16.88 -15.46
CA ASP A 122 -4.28 -16.72 -16.89
C ASP A 122 -5.62 -16.60 -17.63
N GLY A 123 -5.84 -15.49 -18.33
CA GLY A 123 -7.09 -15.16 -19.02
C GLY A 123 -7.84 -13.98 -18.40
N ASP A 124 -9.17 -14.10 -18.31
CA ASP A 124 -10.07 -13.01 -17.93
C ASP A 124 -10.50 -13.09 -16.46
N VAL A 125 -10.27 -12.02 -15.71
CA VAL A 125 -10.73 -11.87 -14.32
C VAL A 125 -11.44 -10.54 -14.11
N ALA A 126 -12.27 -10.41 -13.07
CA ALA A 126 -12.94 -9.13 -12.80
C ALA A 126 -11.98 -8.05 -12.26
N GLY A 127 -10.86 -8.47 -11.67
CA GLY A 127 -9.85 -7.62 -11.05
C GLY A 127 -9.04 -8.42 -10.04
N VAL A 128 -7.94 -7.83 -9.57
CA VAL A 128 -7.08 -8.42 -8.55
C VAL A 128 -6.92 -7.44 -7.40
N LEU A 129 -7.06 -7.94 -6.18
CA LEU A 129 -6.74 -7.24 -4.95
C LEU A 129 -5.40 -7.74 -4.42
N ILE A 130 -4.51 -6.80 -4.10
CA ILE A 130 -3.24 -7.01 -3.43
C ILE A 130 -3.30 -6.37 -2.05
N GLU A 131 -2.92 -7.10 -1.01
CA GLU A 131 -2.85 -6.58 0.36
C GLU A 131 -1.45 -6.85 0.95
N PRO A 132 -0.83 -5.85 1.59
CA PRO A 132 0.33 -6.08 2.43
C PRO A 132 0.02 -7.03 3.58
N LEU A 133 1.05 -7.75 4.02
CA LEU A 133 1.07 -8.57 5.23
C LEU A 133 2.14 -8.00 6.16
N GLY A 134 1.80 -7.77 7.43
CA GLY A 134 2.76 -7.32 8.44
C GLY A 134 3.84 -8.34 8.83
N THR A 135 3.96 -9.44 8.07
CA THR A 135 4.89 -10.55 8.27
C THR A 135 5.29 -11.13 6.92
N ALA A 136 6.41 -11.85 6.87
CA ALA A 136 6.78 -12.61 5.68
C ALA A 136 5.62 -13.52 5.20
N PRO A 137 5.41 -13.69 3.88
CA PRO A 137 6.31 -13.26 2.80
C PRO A 137 6.19 -11.77 2.40
N GLY A 138 5.17 -11.06 2.90
CA GLY A 138 5.05 -9.60 2.79
C GLY A 138 3.79 -9.12 2.09
N LEU A 139 3.26 -9.88 1.13
CA LEU A 139 1.98 -9.55 0.50
C LEU A 139 1.15 -10.79 0.20
N ARG A 140 -0.13 -10.56 -0.09
CA ARG A 140 -1.02 -11.53 -0.70
C ARG A 140 -1.80 -10.90 -1.83
N ALA A 141 -2.15 -11.70 -2.84
CA ALA A 141 -3.04 -11.30 -3.91
C ALA A 141 -4.15 -12.32 -4.11
N GLY A 142 -5.27 -11.85 -4.65
CA GLY A 142 -6.44 -12.67 -4.90
C GLY A 142 -7.36 -12.05 -5.94
N ILE A 143 -8.04 -12.90 -6.69
CA ILE A 143 -9.01 -12.47 -7.70
C ILE A 143 -10.26 -11.94 -6.98
N GLU A 144 -10.65 -10.71 -7.30
CA GLU A 144 -11.89 -10.13 -6.81
C GLU A 144 -13.07 -10.74 -7.56
N SER A 145 -14.09 -11.18 -6.80
CA SER A 145 -15.40 -11.44 -7.40
C SER A 145 -16.07 -10.13 -7.79
N ARG A 146 -17.13 -10.19 -8.63
CA ARG A 146 -17.96 -9.02 -8.97
C ARG A 146 -18.53 -8.25 -7.77
N ARG A 147 -18.59 -8.87 -6.59
CA ARG A 147 -19.03 -8.25 -5.33
C ARG A 147 -17.88 -7.72 -4.47
N GLY A 148 -16.67 -7.59 -5.02
CA GLY A 148 -15.47 -7.10 -4.32
C GLY A 148 -14.93 -8.05 -3.24
N ARG A 149 -15.34 -9.32 -3.24
CA ARG A 149 -14.86 -10.33 -2.28
C ARG A 149 -13.81 -11.22 -2.92
N VAL A 150 -12.71 -11.47 -2.22
CA VAL A 150 -11.70 -12.47 -2.57
C VAL A 150 -12.00 -13.78 -1.84
N ARG A 151 -12.11 -14.89 -2.59
CA ARG A 151 -12.38 -16.23 -2.01
C ARG A 151 -11.11 -17.02 -1.70
N ARG A 152 -10.07 -16.85 -2.51
CA ARG A 152 -8.77 -17.53 -2.37
C ARG A 152 -7.67 -16.48 -2.46
N TRP A 153 -6.72 -16.59 -1.54
CA TRP A 153 -5.53 -15.77 -1.48
C TRP A 153 -4.30 -16.60 -1.79
N VAL A 154 -3.36 -15.99 -2.50
CA VAL A 154 -1.99 -16.49 -2.69
C VAL A 154 -1.06 -15.50 -2.01
N SER A 155 -0.15 -15.99 -1.17
CA SER A 155 0.82 -15.13 -0.46
C SER A 155 2.19 -15.30 -1.08
N GLY A 156 2.96 -14.22 -1.17
CA GLY A 156 4.30 -14.22 -1.75
C GLY A 156 5.03 -12.92 -1.46
N ARG A 157 6.23 -12.79 -2.02
CA ARG A 157 7.05 -11.57 -1.92
C ARG A 157 6.70 -10.59 -3.03
N ALA A 158 6.28 -11.07 -4.19
CA ALA A 158 5.90 -10.25 -5.32
C ALA A 158 4.60 -10.74 -5.97
N ALA A 159 3.80 -9.80 -6.46
CA ALA A 159 2.68 -10.04 -7.35
C ALA A 159 2.94 -9.29 -8.66
N GLN A 160 2.95 -10.01 -9.77
CA GLN A 160 3.26 -9.49 -11.10
C GLN A 160 2.05 -9.63 -12.02
N LEU A 161 1.86 -8.64 -12.89
CA LEU A 161 0.83 -8.60 -13.90
C LEU A 161 1.46 -8.41 -15.29
N GLY A 162 1.08 -9.26 -16.24
CA GLY A 162 1.12 -8.96 -17.67
C GLY A 162 -0.31 -8.82 -18.18
N THR A 163 -0.62 -7.74 -18.89
CA THR A 163 -1.99 -7.46 -19.34
C THR A 163 -2.02 -6.70 -20.66
N THR A 164 -3.15 -6.76 -21.37
CA THR A 164 -3.42 -5.87 -22.50
C THR A 164 -3.67 -4.42 -22.05
N GLY A 165 -4.16 -4.24 -20.82
CA GLY A 165 -4.38 -2.95 -20.19
C GLY A 165 -5.01 -3.08 -18.79
N ALA A 166 -4.43 -2.40 -17.81
CA ALA A 166 -4.99 -2.28 -16.46
C ALA A 166 -4.79 -0.87 -15.89
N LEU A 167 -5.67 -0.47 -14.99
CA LEU A 167 -5.49 0.66 -14.10
C LEU A 167 -4.98 0.14 -12.76
N VAL A 168 -3.94 0.77 -12.23
CA VAL A 168 -3.40 0.45 -10.90
C VAL A 168 -3.98 1.41 -9.88
N VAL A 169 -4.69 0.90 -8.88
CA VAL A 169 -5.22 1.68 -7.76
C VAL A 169 -4.39 1.37 -6.52
N ARG A 170 -3.93 2.39 -5.80
CA ARG A 170 -3.11 2.26 -4.58
C ARG A 170 -3.79 2.99 -3.46
N ASP A 171 -4.21 2.28 -2.42
CA ASP A 171 -4.79 2.87 -1.22
C ASP A 171 -5.96 3.83 -1.54
N GLY A 172 -6.74 3.49 -2.56
CA GLY A 172 -7.87 4.29 -3.06
C GLY A 172 -7.52 5.32 -4.14
N VAL A 173 -6.24 5.60 -4.38
CA VAL A 173 -5.76 6.54 -5.40
C VAL A 173 -5.58 5.84 -6.74
N TYR A 174 -6.30 6.31 -7.76
CA TYR A 174 -6.21 5.79 -9.13
C TYR A 174 -4.93 6.29 -9.81
N GLY A 175 -4.24 5.38 -10.49
CA GLY A 175 -3.18 5.74 -11.43
C GLY A 175 -3.73 6.55 -12.60
N THR A 176 -2.87 7.38 -13.21
CA THR A 176 -3.26 8.27 -14.32
C THR A 176 -3.11 7.64 -15.70
N ARG A 177 -2.51 6.45 -15.79
CA ARG A 177 -2.17 5.79 -17.04
C ARG A 177 -2.57 4.32 -17.00
N THR A 178 -3.06 3.84 -18.14
CA THR A 178 -3.20 2.40 -18.40
C THR A 178 -1.81 1.77 -18.52
N VAL A 179 -1.61 0.63 -17.86
CA VAL A 179 -0.35 -0.11 -17.89
C VAL A 179 -0.54 -1.48 -18.54
N LYS A 180 0.51 -1.96 -19.21
CA LYS A 180 0.59 -3.34 -19.74
C LYS A 180 1.28 -4.30 -18.77
N ARG A 181 1.99 -3.76 -17.79
CA ARG A 181 2.70 -4.50 -16.74
C ARG A 181 2.62 -3.71 -15.44
N SER A 182 2.53 -4.42 -14.33
CA SER A 182 2.62 -3.84 -13.00
C SER A 182 3.17 -4.90 -12.05
N THR A 183 3.99 -4.49 -11.09
CA THR A 183 4.45 -5.39 -10.04
C THR A 183 4.32 -4.71 -8.68
N PHE A 184 3.78 -5.42 -7.70
CA PHE A 184 3.92 -5.11 -6.28
C PHE A 184 4.90 -6.08 -5.65
N TYR A 185 5.82 -5.61 -4.83
CA TYR A 185 6.83 -6.46 -4.21
C TYR A 185 7.26 -5.95 -2.84
N ARG A 186 7.71 -6.89 -2.00
CA ARG A 186 8.39 -6.59 -0.75
C ARG A 186 9.75 -5.94 -1.06
N HIS A 187 9.92 -4.73 -0.57
CA HIS A 187 11.20 -4.05 -0.57
C HIS A 187 12.20 -4.78 0.32
N ILE A 188 13.50 -4.63 0.03
CA ILE A 188 14.57 -5.32 0.75
C ILE A 188 14.63 -4.92 2.23
N GLU A 189 14.28 -3.68 2.53
CA GLU A 189 14.21 -3.14 3.87
C GLU A 189 12.77 -3.11 4.37
N ASP A 190 12.63 -3.48 5.64
CA ASP A 190 11.40 -3.37 6.40
C ASP A 190 11.28 -1.94 6.96
N TRP A 191 10.05 -1.47 7.20
CA TRP A 191 9.81 -0.18 7.87
C TRP A 191 9.48 -0.39 9.35
N LEU A 192 9.76 0.62 10.18
CA LEU A 192 9.52 0.56 11.61
C LEU A 192 8.10 1.00 11.97
N LEU A 193 7.19 0.04 12.12
CA LEU A 193 5.81 0.31 12.55
C LEU A 193 5.68 0.33 14.08
N VAL A 194 5.08 1.39 14.61
CA VAL A 194 4.71 1.48 16.02
C VAL A 194 3.40 0.74 16.32
N ARG A 195 3.43 -0.24 17.23
CA ARG A 195 2.23 -0.97 17.68
C ARG A 195 2.21 -1.38 19.16
#